data_AF-A0A084T001-F1
#
_entry.id   AF-A0A084T001-F1
#
_cell.length_a   1.000
_cell.length_b   1.000
_cell.length_c   1.000
_cell.angle_alpha   90.00
_cell.angle_beta   90.00
_cell.angle_gamma   90.00
#
_symmetry.space_group_name_H-M   'P 1'
#
loop_
_entity.id
_entity.type
_entity.pdbx_description
1 polymer ?
#
loop_
_entity_poly.entity_id
_entity_poly.type
_entity_poly.pdbx_seq_one_letter_code
_entity_poly.pdbx_strand_id
1 'polypeptide(L)'
;MIRPIKDSMGALEGALESLLISYQYEASKKTLVIVLDYPDKAAGADRAFLRLRFMSVSDFHRVPGTFADLQRFKESYSTRETPATTVVQRVDIEKKEDSLRITLSFGSFGDLAFVFRSLWAESRSARATKTSKNTWTYHDVDDGKPVDFYDPFA
;
A
#
# COMPACT_ATOMS: atom_id res chain seq x y z
N MET A 1 15.22 8.39 -1.38
CA MET A 1 14.67 9.03 -2.57
C MET A 1 13.52 8.15 -3.05
N ILE A 2 12.51 8.70 -3.74
CA ILE A 2 11.49 7.85 -4.37
C ILE A 2 12.09 7.22 -5.63
N ARG A 3 11.96 5.89 -5.77
CA ARG A 3 12.56 5.13 -6.88
C ARG A 3 11.47 4.36 -7.63
N PRO A 4 11.41 4.44 -8.96
CA PRO A 4 10.50 3.61 -9.74
C PRO A 4 10.93 2.14 -9.70
N ILE A 5 9.95 1.23 -9.63
CA ILE A 5 10.18 -0.22 -9.71
C ILE A 5 9.85 -0.69 -11.12
N LYS A 6 10.85 -1.24 -11.81
CA LYS A 6 10.71 -1.72 -13.19
C LYS A 6 9.68 -2.85 -13.31
N ASP A 7 9.74 -3.82 -12.41
CA ASP A 7 8.77 -4.91 -12.36
C ASP A 7 7.65 -4.58 -11.37
N SER A 8 6.71 -3.76 -11.82
CA SER A 8 5.58 -3.32 -10.98
C SER A 8 4.62 -4.48 -10.64
N MET A 9 4.49 -5.47 -11.52
CA MET A 9 3.67 -6.66 -11.25
C MET A 9 4.32 -7.56 -10.20
N GLY A 10 5.62 -7.82 -10.30
CA GLY A 10 6.36 -8.55 -9.28
C GLY A 10 6.31 -7.87 -7.91
N ALA A 11 6.35 -6.52 -7.87
CA ALA A 11 6.18 -5.77 -6.62
C ALA A 11 4.79 -5.94 -5.99
N LEU A 12 3.74 -6.02 -6.81
CA LEU A 12 2.39 -6.30 -6.36
C LEU A 12 2.26 -7.75 -5.85
N GLU A 13 2.80 -8.74 -6.56
CA GLU A 13 2.78 -10.14 -6.15
C GLU A 13 3.55 -10.34 -4.83
N GLY A 14 4.67 -9.62 -4.67
CA GLY A 14 5.46 -9.59 -3.45
C GLY A 14 4.86 -8.80 -2.29
N ALA A 15 3.72 -8.12 -2.47
CA ALA A 15 3.09 -7.30 -1.45
C ALA A 15 2.49 -8.11 -0.29
N LEU A 16 2.53 -9.45 -0.35
CA LEU A 16 2.11 -10.33 0.73
C LEU A 16 2.80 -9.97 2.05
N GLU A 17 2.07 -10.06 3.16
CA GLU A 17 2.50 -9.70 4.52
C GLU A 17 2.88 -8.22 4.72
N SER A 18 2.70 -7.37 3.70
CA SER A 18 2.95 -5.94 3.83
C SER A 18 1.82 -5.27 4.62
N LEU A 19 2.17 -4.38 5.53
CA LEU A 19 1.20 -3.58 6.28
C LEU A 19 0.60 -2.52 5.35
N LEU A 20 -0.72 -2.50 5.26
CA LEU A 20 -1.48 -1.45 4.57
C LEU A 20 -1.37 -0.15 5.37
N ILE A 21 -0.67 0.84 4.81
CA ILE A 21 -0.59 2.19 5.39
C ILE A 21 -1.81 3.00 4.97
N SER A 22 -2.13 2.98 3.69
CA SER A 22 -3.30 3.67 3.14
C SER A 22 -3.75 3.12 1.79
N TYR A 23 -5.01 3.39 1.44
CA TYR A 23 -5.44 3.39 0.05
C TYR A 23 -6.37 4.57 -0.22
N GLN A 24 -6.43 4.98 -1.49
CA GLN A 24 -7.36 5.99 -1.97
C GLN A 24 -7.80 5.64 -3.38
N TYR A 25 -9.09 5.40 -3.55
CA TYR A 25 -9.76 5.33 -4.84
C TYR A 25 -10.30 6.72 -5.22
N GLU A 26 -10.05 7.15 -6.45
CA GLU A 26 -10.59 8.37 -7.03
C GLU A 26 -11.38 8.02 -8.30
N ALA A 27 -12.71 7.89 -8.18
CA ALA A 27 -13.57 7.44 -9.27
C ALA A 27 -13.52 8.34 -10.52
N SER A 28 -13.44 9.66 -10.34
CA SER A 28 -13.36 10.64 -11.44
C SER A 28 -12.09 10.49 -12.27
N LYS A 29 -10.99 10.06 -11.65
CA LYS A 29 -9.70 9.81 -12.32
C LYS A 29 -9.51 8.36 -12.72
N LYS A 30 -10.38 7.45 -12.24
CA LYS A 30 -10.22 5.99 -12.38
C LYS A 30 -8.85 5.53 -11.90
N THR A 31 -8.45 6.02 -10.74
CA THR A 31 -7.16 5.68 -10.12
C THR A 31 -7.35 5.13 -8.73
N LEU A 32 -6.56 4.11 -8.39
CA LEU A 32 -6.43 3.59 -7.03
C LEU A 32 -4.96 3.68 -6.65
N VAL A 33 -4.67 4.29 -5.52
CA VAL A 33 -3.33 4.31 -4.93
C VAL A 33 -3.37 3.48 -3.66
N ILE A 34 -2.39 2.59 -3.49
CA ILE A 34 -2.18 1.79 -2.28
C ILE A 34 -0.76 2.04 -1.79
N VAL A 35 -0.60 2.31 -0.50
CA VAL A 35 0.69 2.50 0.15
C VAL A 35 0.86 1.45 1.22
N LEU A 36 2.01 0.77 1.19
CA LEU A 36 2.34 -0.36 2.05
C LEU A 36 3.70 -0.14 2.75
N ASP A 37 3.85 -0.66 3.97
CA ASP A 37 5.15 -0.96 4.58
C ASP A 37 5.56 -2.36 4.10
N TYR A 38 6.52 -2.40 3.20
CA TYR A 38 6.91 -3.50 2.33
C TYR A 38 8.18 -4.18 2.86
N PRO A 39 8.28 -5.53 2.82
CA PRO A 39 9.38 -6.27 3.44
C PRO A 39 10.74 -6.14 2.74
N ASP A 40 10.87 -5.39 1.64
CA ASP A 40 12.17 -5.17 1.00
C ASP A 40 13.11 -4.36 1.89
N LYS A 41 14.26 -4.94 2.20
CA LYS A 41 15.27 -4.34 3.06
C LYS A 41 16.51 -4.06 2.23
N ALA A 42 16.48 -2.94 1.51
CA ALA A 42 17.69 -2.36 0.95
C ALA A 42 18.78 -2.25 2.04
N ALA A 43 20.04 -2.49 1.68
CA ALA A 43 21.13 -2.50 2.65
C ALA A 43 21.17 -1.19 3.46
N GLY A 44 21.06 -1.31 4.79
CA GLY A 44 21.07 -0.16 5.72
C GLY A 44 19.73 0.54 5.95
N ALA A 45 18.63 0.04 5.37
CA ALA A 45 17.26 0.46 5.65
C ALA A 45 16.60 -0.43 6.71
N ASP A 46 15.80 0.18 7.60
CA ASP A 46 14.98 -0.55 8.58
C ASP A 46 13.57 -0.80 8.05
N ARG A 47 13.11 0.06 7.13
CA ARG A 47 11.79 0.04 6.51
C ARG A 47 11.90 0.32 5.02
N ALA A 48 11.02 -0.29 4.23
CA ALA A 48 10.73 0.17 2.88
C ALA A 48 9.24 0.37 2.71
N PHE A 49 8.90 1.41 1.96
CA PHE A 49 7.54 1.73 1.60
C PHE A 49 7.34 1.43 0.12
N LEU A 50 6.19 0.90 -0.22
CA LEU A 50 5.77 0.61 -1.59
C LEU A 50 4.52 1.42 -1.89
N ARG A 51 4.54 2.19 -2.98
CA ARG A 51 3.37 2.86 -3.55
C ARG A 51 3.00 2.17 -4.85
N LEU A 52 1.79 1.59 -4.88
CA LEU A 52 1.18 1.02 -6.07
C LEU A 52 0.12 1.98 -6.60
N ARG A 53 0.24 2.39 -7.86
CA ARG A 53 -0.73 3.24 -8.55
C ARG A 53 -1.34 2.48 -9.71
N PHE A 54 -2.60 2.12 -9.55
CA PHE A 54 -3.42 1.48 -10.57
C PHE A 54 -4.15 2.54 -11.38
N MET A 55 -4.12 2.42 -12.70
CA MET A 55 -4.77 3.34 -13.64
C MET A 55 -5.84 2.61 -14.45
N SER A 56 -6.81 3.39 -14.94
CA SER A 56 -7.99 2.87 -15.64
C SER A 56 -8.75 1.86 -14.78
N VAL A 57 -8.87 2.17 -13.49
CA VAL A 57 -9.58 1.33 -12.53
C VAL A 57 -11.07 1.33 -12.83
N SER A 58 -11.66 0.14 -12.89
CA SER A 58 -13.10 -0.08 -13.01
C SER A 58 -13.55 -1.15 -12.03
N ASP A 59 -14.87 -1.24 -11.81
CA ASP A 59 -15.49 -2.24 -10.92
C ASP A 59 -14.85 -2.29 -9.53
N PHE A 60 -14.39 -1.14 -9.02
CA PHE A 60 -13.84 -1.05 -7.69
C PHE A 60 -14.94 -1.33 -6.67
N HIS A 61 -14.70 -2.34 -5.83
CA HIS A 61 -15.57 -2.68 -4.73
C HIS A 61 -14.75 -3.04 -3.49
N ARG A 62 -15.22 -2.51 -2.38
CA ARG A 62 -14.76 -2.84 -1.04
C ARG A 62 -15.68 -3.92 -0.46
N VAL A 63 -15.14 -5.11 -0.20
CA VAL A 63 -15.89 -6.20 0.46
C VAL A 63 -15.62 -6.15 1.95
N PRO A 64 -16.55 -5.66 2.78
CA PRO A 64 -16.30 -5.46 4.22
C PRO A 64 -15.98 -6.79 4.91
N GLY A 65 -14.97 -6.76 5.78
CA GLY A 65 -14.64 -7.88 6.66
C GLY A 65 -15.45 -7.84 7.96
N THR A 66 -15.01 -8.64 8.93
CA THR A 66 -15.74 -8.86 10.20
C THR A 66 -15.53 -7.75 11.22
N PHE A 67 -14.50 -6.91 11.10
CA PHE A 67 -14.23 -5.87 12.09
C PHE A 67 -15.04 -4.59 11.81
N ALA A 68 -16.09 -4.36 12.60
CA ALA A 68 -17.09 -3.32 12.39
C ALA A 68 -16.50 -1.91 12.21
N ASP A 69 -15.50 -1.55 13.02
CA ASP A 69 -14.88 -0.21 12.98
C ASP A 69 -14.19 0.08 11.64
N LEU A 70 -13.75 -0.96 10.92
CA LEU A 70 -13.08 -0.83 9.62
C LEU A 70 -14.06 -0.81 8.44
N GLN A 71 -15.33 -1.17 8.65
CA GLN A 71 -16.33 -1.20 7.57
C GLN A 71 -16.69 0.20 7.04
N ARG A 72 -16.38 1.26 7.82
CA ARG A 72 -16.57 2.65 7.39
C ARG A 72 -15.64 3.07 6.25
N PHE A 73 -14.50 2.39 6.09
CA PHE A 73 -13.49 2.69 5.06
C PHE A 73 -13.86 2.02 3.74
N LYS A 74 -14.47 2.80 2.84
CA LYS A 74 -14.98 2.33 1.55
C LYS A 74 -14.07 2.68 0.38
N GLU A 75 -13.83 3.98 0.18
CA GLU A 75 -13.02 4.50 -0.94
C GLU A 75 -11.62 4.91 -0.49
N SER A 76 -11.42 5.11 0.81
CA SER A 76 -10.13 5.44 1.39
C SER A 76 -9.94 4.80 2.76
N TYR A 77 -8.68 4.64 3.14
CA TYR A 77 -8.24 4.20 4.46
C TYR A 77 -6.88 4.83 4.75
N SER A 78 -6.65 5.16 6.02
CA SER A 78 -5.33 5.51 6.55
C SER A 78 -5.14 4.92 7.93
N THR A 79 -3.95 4.36 8.17
CA THR A 79 -3.48 3.94 9.50
C THR A 79 -3.37 5.11 10.50
N ARG A 80 -3.40 6.36 10.03
CA ARG A 80 -3.48 7.53 10.90
C ARG A 80 -4.86 7.67 11.58
N GLU A 81 -5.92 7.17 10.94
CA GLU A 81 -7.30 7.34 11.39
C GLU A 81 -7.78 6.20 12.30
N THR A 82 -6.97 5.14 12.47
CA THR A 82 -7.34 3.99 13.30
C THR A 82 -6.10 3.22 13.76
N PRO A 83 -6.07 2.74 15.02
CA PRO A 83 -5.00 1.86 15.51
C PRO A 83 -5.11 0.43 14.96
N ALA A 84 -6.21 0.08 14.28
CA ALA A 84 -6.42 -1.25 13.70
C ALA A 84 -5.57 -1.42 12.43
N THR A 85 -4.34 -1.90 12.64
CA THR A 85 -3.39 -2.22 11.57
C THR A 85 -3.85 -3.43 10.78
N THR A 86 -3.58 -3.40 9.48
CA THR A 86 -4.11 -4.37 8.53
C THR A 86 -3.00 -4.79 7.57
N VAL A 87 -2.83 -6.08 7.30
CA VAL A 87 -1.77 -6.59 6.41
C VAL A 87 -2.38 -7.26 5.19
N VAL A 88 -1.67 -7.24 4.06
CA VAL A 88 -2.03 -8.00 2.87
C VAL A 88 -1.86 -9.49 3.18
N GLN A 89 -2.95 -10.25 3.19
CA GLN A 89 -2.96 -11.69 3.46
C GLN A 89 -3.05 -12.54 2.20
N ARG A 90 -3.60 -11.97 1.12
CA ARG A 90 -3.71 -12.65 -0.18
C ARG A 90 -3.71 -11.63 -1.32
N VAL A 91 -3.06 -12.00 -2.41
CA VAL A 91 -3.08 -11.27 -3.68
C VAL A 91 -3.53 -12.25 -4.75
N ASP A 92 -4.73 -12.06 -5.27
CA ASP A 92 -5.26 -12.84 -6.39
C ASP A 92 -5.24 -11.98 -7.65
N ILE A 93 -4.63 -12.49 -8.72
CA ILE A 93 -4.52 -11.79 -10.01
C ILE A 93 -5.10 -12.69 -11.11
N GLU A 94 -6.17 -12.24 -11.74
CA GLU A 94 -6.81 -12.91 -12.86
C GLU A 94 -6.56 -12.12 -14.14
N LYS A 95 -5.97 -12.76 -15.14
CA LYS A 95 -5.76 -12.19 -16.48
C LYS A 95 -7.06 -12.22 -17.28
N LYS A 96 -7.44 -11.08 -17.84
CA LYS A 96 -8.48 -10.94 -18.88
C LYS A 96 -7.81 -10.51 -20.19
N GLU A 97 -8.56 -10.44 -21.28
CA GLU A 97 -8.02 -10.10 -22.62
C GLU A 97 -7.20 -8.79 -22.61
N ASP A 98 -7.76 -7.68 -22.11
CA ASP A 98 -7.12 -6.35 -22.10
C ASP A 98 -6.97 -5.74 -20.70
N SER A 99 -7.12 -6.54 -19.65
CA SER A 99 -7.10 -6.05 -18.27
C SER A 99 -6.73 -7.14 -17.26
N LEU A 100 -6.48 -6.70 -16.04
CA LEU A 100 -6.21 -7.57 -14.91
C LEU A 100 -7.29 -7.31 -13.86
N ARG A 101 -7.86 -8.37 -13.31
CA ARG A 101 -8.70 -8.30 -12.11
C ARG A 101 -7.85 -8.65 -10.90
N ILE A 102 -7.95 -7.82 -9.87
CA ILE A 102 -7.23 -7.96 -8.61
C ILE A 102 -8.24 -8.20 -7.51
N THR A 103 -7.90 -9.09 -6.59
CA THR A 103 -8.45 -9.11 -5.23
C THR A 103 -7.29 -9.06 -4.24
N LEU A 104 -7.25 -8.02 -3.41
CA LEU A 104 -6.35 -7.93 -2.26
C LEU A 104 -7.16 -8.25 -1.01
N SER A 105 -6.78 -9.30 -0.30
CA SER A 105 -7.41 -9.67 0.96
C SER A 105 -6.59 -9.22 2.15
N PHE A 106 -7.28 -8.73 3.17
CA PHE A 106 -6.69 -8.14 4.35
C PHE A 106 -7.23 -8.75 5.66
N GLY A 107 -7.78 -9.96 5.59
CA GLY A 107 -8.31 -10.68 6.76
C GLY A 107 -9.58 -10.03 7.33
N SER A 108 -9.57 -9.67 8.62
CA SER A 108 -10.73 -9.07 9.29
C SER A 108 -11.10 -7.68 8.78
N PHE A 109 -10.16 -7.00 8.10
CA PHE A 109 -10.46 -5.81 7.33
C PHE A 109 -11.39 -6.17 6.17
N GLY A 110 -11.15 -7.26 5.44
CA GLY A 110 -11.88 -7.69 4.25
C GLY A 110 -11.07 -7.46 2.99
N ASP A 111 -11.73 -7.24 1.85
CA ASP A 111 -11.05 -7.21 0.55
C ASP A 111 -11.21 -5.89 -0.21
N LEU A 112 -10.24 -5.60 -1.07
CA LEU A 112 -10.34 -4.66 -2.18
C LEU A 112 -10.32 -5.45 -3.48
N ALA A 113 -11.32 -5.26 -4.33
CA ALA A 113 -11.36 -5.92 -5.62
C ALA A 113 -11.72 -4.93 -6.73
N PHE A 114 -11.02 -5.03 -7.85
CA PHE A 114 -11.12 -4.07 -8.95
C PHE A 114 -10.49 -4.63 -10.23
N VAL A 115 -10.79 -4.00 -11.35
CA VAL A 115 -10.15 -4.24 -12.64
C VAL A 115 -9.26 -3.04 -12.97
N PHE A 116 -8.10 -3.27 -13.59
CA PHE A 116 -7.19 -2.20 -14.03
C PHE A 116 -6.47 -2.57 -15.33
N ARG A 117 -5.87 -1.57 -15.99
CA ARG A 117 -5.11 -1.76 -17.24
C ARG A 117 -3.62 -1.55 -17.11
N SER A 118 -3.18 -0.66 -16.23
CA SER A 118 -1.76 -0.42 -15.99
C SER A 118 -1.49 -0.16 -14.52
N LEU A 119 -0.34 -0.65 -14.06
CA LEU A 119 0.16 -0.49 -12.71
C LEU A 119 1.53 0.19 -12.77
N TRP A 120 1.73 1.17 -11.90
CA TRP A 120 3.01 1.79 -11.62
C TRP A 120 3.38 1.54 -10.17
N ALA A 121 4.63 1.16 -9.93
CA ALA A 121 5.13 0.95 -8.59
C ALA A 121 6.36 1.83 -8.32
N GLU A 122 6.42 2.38 -7.11
CA GLU A 122 7.55 3.15 -6.62
C GLU A 122 7.87 2.71 -5.18
N SER A 123 9.15 2.75 -4.82
CA SER A 123 9.59 2.50 -3.45
C SER A 123 10.28 3.71 -2.83
N ARG A 124 10.26 3.76 -1.50
CA ARG A 124 11.07 4.66 -0.70
C ARG A 124 11.57 3.92 0.53
N SER A 125 12.87 3.96 0.79
CA SER A 125 13.46 3.29 1.96
C SER A 125 13.79 4.29 3.05
N ALA A 126 13.58 3.91 4.30
CA ALA A 126 13.85 4.76 5.45
C ALA A 126 14.61 4.02 6.55
N ARG A 127 15.47 4.77 7.24
CA ARG A 127 16.08 4.39 8.51
C ARG A 127 15.16 4.82 9.64
N ALA A 128 14.90 3.92 10.57
CA ALA A 128 14.09 4.15 11.75
C ALA A 128 15.00 4.42 12.96
N THR A 129 14.85 5.58 13.59
CA THR A 129 15.59 5.93 14.82
C THR A 129 14.62 6.03 15.97
N LYS A 130 14.85 5.25 17.03
CA LYS A 130 14.04 5.32 18.25
C LYS A 130 14.41 6.56 19.04
N THR A 131 13.48 7.50 19.21
CA THR A 131 13.72 8.77 19.91
C THR A 131 13.19 8.77 21.35
N SER A 132 12.26 7.88 21.66
CA SER A 132 11.72 7.70 23.02
C SER A 132 11.27 6.24 23.24
N LYS A 133 10.70 5.92 24.40
CA LYS A 133 10.22 4.56 24.73
C LYS A 133 9.31 3.98 23.64
N ASN A 134 8.43 4.81 23.06
CA ASN A 134 7.40 4.41 22.08
C ASN A 134 7.36 5.33 20.83
N THR A 135 8.41 6.10 20.58
CA THR A 135 8.45 7.05 19.45
C THR A 135 9.62 6.73 18.54
N TRP A 136 9.35 6.77 17.23
CA TRP A 136 10.31 6.55 16.16
C TRP A 136 10.27 7.74 15.21
N THR A 137 11.42 8.12 14.70
CA THR A 137 11.56 9.06 13.58
C THR A 137 12.15 8.32 12.38
N TYR A 138 11.68 8.65 11.19
CA TYR A 138 12.12 8.02 9.95
C TYR A 138 12.83 9.03 9.08
N HIS A 139 13.97 8.63 8.54
CA HIS A 139 14.73 9.44 7.59
C HIS A 139 15.03 8.61 6.36
N ASP A 140 14.91 9.24 5.20
CA ASP A 140 15.20 8.64 3.91
C ASP A 140 16.67 8.21 3.86
N VAL A 141 16.93 6.99 3.39
CA VAL A 141 18.31 6.44 3.39
C VAL A 141 19.24 7.12 2.38
N ASP A 142 18.70 7.80 1.38
CA ASP A 142 19.48 8.40 0.30
C ASP A 142 19.84 9.86 0.57
N ASP A 143 18.87 10.66 1.01
CA ASP A 143 19.03 12.10 1.19
C ASP A 143 18.88 12.57 2.64
N GLY A 144 18.62 11.65 3.57
CA GLY A 144 18.50 11.93 5.00
C GLY A 144 17.28 12.77 5.37
N LYS A 145 16.38 13.08 4.43
CA LYS A 145 15.20 13.92 4.73
C LYS A 145 14.21 13.16 5.61
N PRO A 146 13.47 13.85 6.48
CA PRO A 146 12.39 13.24 7.25
C PRO A 146 11.38 12.54 6.35
N VAL A 147 10.89 11.40 6.82
CA VAL A 147 9.81 10.61 6.20
C VAL A 147 8.69 10.47 7.21
N ASP A 148 7.46 10.81 6.81
CA ASP A 148 6.30 10.48 7.62
C ASP A 148 5.90 9.03 7.38
N PHE A 149 5.86 8.22 8.43
CA PHE A 149 5.45 6.81 8.32
C PHE A 149 4.03 6.64 7.76
N TYR A 150 3.13 7.58 8.08
CA TYR A 150 1.72 7.52 7.65
C TYR A 150 1.49 8.16 6.28
N ASP A 151 2.50 8.87 5.74
CA ASP A 151 2.50 9.41 4.38
C ASP A 151 3.92 9.43 3.79
N PRO A 152 4.49 8.25 3.48
CA PRO A 152 5.91 8.14 3.15
C PRO A 152 6.27 8.71 1.77
N PHE A 153 5.29 9.16 0.98
CA PHE A 153 5.52 9.70 -0.37
C PHE A 153 5.01 11.14 -0.56
N ALA A 154 4.77 11.85 0.55
CA ALA A 154 4.56 13.30 0.56
C ALA A 154 5.77 14.10 0.04
#